data_AF-A0A9Q9B2S1-F1
#
_entry.id   AF-A0A9Q9B2S1-F1
#
_cell.length_a   1.000
_cell.length_b   1.000
_cell.length_c   1.000
_cell.angle_alpha   90.00
_cell.angle_beta   90.00
_cell.angle_gamma   90.00
#
_symmetry.space_group_name_H-M   'P 1'
#
loop_
_entity.id
_entity.type
_entity.pdbx_description
1 polymer ?
#
loop_
_entity_poly.entity_id
_entity_poly.type
_entity_poly.pdbx_seq_one_letter_code
_entity_poly.pdbx_strand_id
1 'polypeptide(L)'
;MNYGRVTPRARTGTTGISTEQDINAGEGVWISPPDRVSAVTVAVHIPPSESATFIIETSCNRVDTIGESGTGGYWDNPFGDGTELSENTVLMIANAVTGIRVKCLTASKPINVCFVG
;
A
#
# COMPACT_ATOMS: atom_id res chain seq x y z
N MET A 1 -13.58 -5.47 -2.89
CA MET A 1 -12.40 -4.68 -3.30
C MET A 1 -11.58 -5.52 -4.24
N ASN A 2 -11.17 -4.93 -5.36
CA ASN A 2 -10.22 -5.55 -6.29
C ASN A 2 -8.83 -4.96 -5.99
N TYR A 3 -7.80 -5.79 -5.92
CA TYR A 3 -6.45 -5.35 -5.58
C TYR A 3 -5.46 -5.60 -6.72
N GLY A 4 -4.70 -4.58 -7.08
CA GLY A 4 -3.52 -4.74 -7.94
C GLY A 4 -2.31 -5.18 -7.10
N ARG A 5 -1.58 -6.21 -7.54
CA ARG A 5 -0.26 -6.55 -6.99
C ARG A 5 0.80 -5.75 -7.74
N VAL A 6 1.62 -4.99 -7.03
CA VAL A 6 2.80 -4.38 -7.64
C VAL A 6 4.00 -5.31 -7.54
N THR A 7 4.65 -5.55 -8.69
CA THR A 7 5.94 -6.22 -8.75
C THR A 7 7.08 -5.19 -8.79
N PRO A 8 8.04 -5.20 -7.86
CA PRO A 8 9.18 -4.30 -7.89
C PRO A 8 10.00 -4.43 -9.18
N ARG A 9 10.47 -3.30 -9.72
CA ARG A 9 11.41 -3.31 -10.87
C ARG A 9 12.77 -3.79 -10.40
N ALA A 10 13.07 -5.08 -10.55
CA ALA A 10 14.40 -5.60 -10.34
C ALA A 10 15.33 -5.21 -11.52
N ARG A 11 16.12 -4.14 -11.37
CA ARG A 11 17.37 -4.01 -12.13
C ARG A 11 18.40 -4.93 -11.48
N THR A 12 19.05 -5.77 -12.27
CA THR A 12 20.13 -6.67 -11.83
C THR A 12 21.16 -5.91 -11.01
N GLY A 13 21.18 -6.12 -9.69
CA GLY A 13 22.14 -5.52 -8.76
C GLY A 13 21.61 -4.44 -7.80
N THR A 14 20.40 -3.90 -7.99
CA THR A 14 19.79 -2.93 -7.06
C THR A 14 18.29 -3.22 -6.91
N THR A 15 17.88 -3.86 -5.82
CA THR A 15 16.45 -4.04 -5.51
C THR A 15 15.93 -2.77 -4.84
N GLY A 16 15.48 -1.82 -5.64
CA GLY A 16 14.68 -0.69 -5.17
C GLY A 16 13.21 -0.90 -5.51
N ILE A 17 12.33 -0.34 -4.71
CA ILE A 17 10.90 -0.19 -4.99
C ILE A 17 10.71 1.26 -5.47
N SER A 18 10.13 1.41 -6.65
CA SER A 18 9.68 2.71 -7.16
C SER A 18 8.52 2.44 -8.08
N THR A 19 7.34 2.61 -7.53
CA THR A 19 6.09 2.30 -8.20
C THR A 19 4.98 3.20 -7.69
N GLU A 20 4.07 3.52 -8.60
CA GLU A 20 2.88 4.30 -8.32
C GLU A 20 1.70 3.65 -9.02
N GLN A 21 0.52 3.81 -8.43
CA GLN A 21 -0.72 3.35 -9.01
C GLN A 21 -1.87 4.26 -8.60
N ASP A 22 -2.70 4.65 -9.56
CA ASP A 22 -3.95 5.33 -9.29
C ASP A 22 -5.02 4.28 -8.93
N ILE A 23 -5.73 4.50 -7.82
CA ILE A 23 -6.80 3.62 -7.34
C ILE A 23 -8.10 4.41 -7.14
N ASN A 24 -9.22 3.81 -7.53
CA ASN A 24 -10.57 4.37 -7.36
C ASN A 24 -11.21 3.95 -6.03
N ALA A 25 -12.37 4.52 -5.73
CA ALA A 25 -13.19 4.10 -4.60
C ALA A 25 -13.51 2.60 -4.67
N GLY A 26 -13.25 1.87 -3.58
CA GLY A 26 -13.46 0.42 -3.51
C GLY A 26 -12.35 -0.42 -4.17
N GLU A 27 -11.25 0.20 -4.59
CA GLU A 27 -10.04 -0.46 -5.06
C GLU A 27 -8.92 -0.39 -4.02
N GLY A 28 -7.93 -1.26 -4.18
CA GLY A 28 -6.72 -1.21 -3.37
C GLY A 28 -5.50 -1.65 -4.15
N VAL A 29 -4.35 -1.38 -3.56
CA VAL A 29 -3.05 -1.82 -4.09
C VAL A 29 -2.24 -2.37 -2.94
N TRP A 30 -1.50 -3.43 -3.19
CA TRP A 30 -0.62 -4.01 -2.19
C TRP A 30 0.72 -4.44 -2.78
N ILE A 31 1.72 -4.48 -1.91
CA ILE A 31 3.06 -4.94 -2.22
C ILE A 31 3.54 -5.92 -1.17
N SER A 32 4.45 -6.80 -1.59
CA SER A 32 5.33 -7.52 -0.67
C SER A 32 6.72 -6.88 -0.79
N PRO A 33 7.22 -6.22 0.27
CA PRO A 33 8.57 -5.66 0.25
C PRO A 33 9.61 -6.77 0.03
N PRO A 34 10.60 -6.60 -0.86
CA PRO A 34 11.72 -7.54 -0.98
C PRO A 34 12.59 -7.53 0.27
N ASP A 35 13.15 -8.69 0.65
CA ASP A 35 13.99 -8.85 1.84
C ASP A 35 15.19 -7.88 1.94
N ARG A 36 15.67 -7.35 0.79
CA ARG A 36 16.82 -6.44 0.71
C ARG A 36 16.46 -4.95 0.86
N VAL A 37 15.18 -4.61 0.98
CA VAL A 37 14.71 -3.24 1.21
C VAL A 37 14.47 -3.04 2.69
N SER A 38 15.18 -2.11 3.34
CA SER A 38 15.13 -1.93 4.81
C SER A 38 13.84 -1.26 5.29
N ALA A 39 13.21 -0.44 4.46
CA ALA A 39 11.95 0.22 4.74
C ALA A 39 11.27 0.63 3.43
N VAL A 40 9.94 0.71 3.46
CA VAL A 40 9.14 1.24 2.35
C VAL A 40 8.41 2.49 2.81
N THR A 41 8.56 3.56 2.06
CA THR A 41 7.72 4.75 2.15
C THR A 41 6.47 4.54 1.33
N VAL A 42 5.31 4.64 1.96
CA VAL A 42 3.99 4.71 1.34
C VAL A 42 3.57 6.16 1.31
N ALA A 43 3.29 6.71 0.14
CA ALA A 43 2.70 8.03 0.00
C ALA A 43 1.34 7.92 -0.70
N VAL A 44 0.33 8.57 -0.15
CA VAL A 44 -1.02 8.64 -0.72
C VAL A 44 -1.32 10.10 -1.02
N HIS A 45 -1.61 10.39 -2.29
CA HIS A 45 -1.94 11.70 -2.79
C HIS A 45 -3.40 11.76 -3.25
N ILE A 46 -4.16 12.63 -2.60
CA ILE A 46 -5.49 13.03 -3.00
C ILE A 46 -5.35 14.24 -3.94
N PRO A 47 -5.99 14.25 -5.11
CA PRO A 47 -5.93 15.38 -6.02
C PRO A 47 -6.40 16.69 -5.35
N PRO A 48 -5.87 17.86 -5.75
CA PRO A 48 -6.29 19.14 -5.18
C PRO A 48 -7.79 19.37 -5.32
N SER A 49 -8.42 19.87 -4.25
CA SER A 49 -9.86 20.15 -4.18
C SER A 49 -10.79 18.93 -4.27
N GLU A 50 -10.24 17.71 -4.16
CA GLU A 50 -11.00 16.47 -4.08
C GLU A 50 -11.02 15.91 -2.65
N SER A 51 -11.91 14.97 -2.38
CA SER A 51 -11.97 14.25 -1.10
C SER A 51 -11.90 12.74 -1.33
N ALA A 52 -11.18 12.07 -0.44
CA ALA A 52 -11.08 10.63 -0.40
C ALA A 52 -10.85 10.15 1.03
N THR A 53 -11.31 8.94 1.34
CA THR A 53 -10.95 8.22 2.56
C THR A 53 -10.24 6.92 2.21
N PHE A 54 -9.18 6.62 2.94
CA PHE A 54 -8.37 5.43 2.71
C PHE A 54 -7.80 4.86 4.00
N ILE A 55 -7.32 3.63 3.93
CA ILE A 55 -6.65 2.94 5.03
C ILE A 55 -5.32 2.39 4.51
N ILE A 56 -4.26 2.57 5.29
CA ILE A 56 -2.97 1.88 5.09
C ILE A 56 -2.91 0.73 6.09
N GLU A 57 -2.57 -0.47 5.63
CA GLU A 57 -2.49 -1.64 6.49
C GLU A 57 -1.20 -2.42 6.21
N THR A 58 -0.70 -3.11 7.23
CA THR A 58 0.45 -4.00 7.14
C THR A 58 0.08 -5.42 7.54
N SER A 59 0.84 -6.40 7.07
CA SER A 59 0.69 -7.79 7.47
C SER A 59 2.05 -8.40 7.79
N CYS A 60 2.05 -9.36 8.72
CA CYS A 60 3.19 -10.23 9.02
C CYS A 60 2.93 -11.68 8.59
N ASN A 61 1.81 -11.96 7.91
CA ASN A 61 1.53 -13.30 7.39
C ASN A 61 2.41 -13.65 6.20
N ARG A 62 2.62 -14.94 5.94
CA ARG A 62 3.37 -15.36 4.75
C ARG A 62 2.72 -14.82 3.48
N VAL A 63 3.53 -14.46 2.48
CA VAL A 63 3.05 -13.95 1.19
C VAL A 63 2.07 -14.93 0.54
N ASP A 64 2.31 -16.23 0.65
CA ASP A 64 1.40 -17.28 0.15
C ASP A 64 0.03 -17.27 0.86
N THR A 65 -0.03 -16.91 2.14
CA THR A 65 -1.28 -16.78 2.91
C THR A 65 -2.04 -15.50 2.54
N ILE A 66 -1.31 -14.43 2.22
CA ILE A 66 -1.89 -13.17 1.72
C ILE A 66 -2.51 -13.39 0.34
N GLY A 67 -1.82 -14.17 -0.50
CA GLY A 67 -2.22 -14.50 -1.87
C GLY A 67 -2.06 -13.34 -2.85
N GLU A 68 -2.23 -13.62 -4.14
CA GLU A 68 -2.04 -12.64 -5.22
C GLU A 68 -2.98 -11.42 -5.10
N SER A 69 -4.17 -11.63 -4.57
CA SER A 69 -5.19 -10.59 -4.41
C SER A 69 -5.01 -9.73 -3.15
N GLY A 70 -4.02 -9.97 -2.29
CA GLY A 70 -3.81 -9.15 -1.10
C GLY A 70 -4.97 -9.17 -0.08
N THR A 71 -5.89 -10.14 -0.21
CA THR A 71 -7.10 -10.26 0.61
C THR A 71 -6.98 -11.30 1.72
N GLY A 72 -6.04 -12.23 1.61
CA GLY A 72 -5.80 -13.27 2.60
C GLY A 72 -5.01 -12.75 3.80
N GLY A 73 -4.94 -13.59 4.85
CA GLY A 73 -4.24 -13.27 6.09
C GLY A 73 -4.93 -12.21 6.95
N TYR A 74 -4.18 -11.76 7.95
CA TYR A 74 -4.53 -10.69 8.87
C TYR A 74 -3.79 -9.42 8.47
N TRP A 75 -4.47 -8.29 8.64
CA TRP A 75 -4.01 -6.97 8.25
C TRP A 75 -4.28 -6.03 9.41
N ASP A 76 -3.25 -5.33 9.84
CA ASP A 76 -3.26 -4.43 10.98
C ASP A 76 -3.13 -3.00 10.49
N ASN A 77 -3.86 -2.07 11.13
CA ASN A 77 -3.74 -0.64 10.85
C ASN A 77 -2.70 -0.03 11.80
N PRO A 78 -1.58 0.52 11.29
CA PRO A 78 -0.53 1.10 12.14
C PRO A 78 -1.01 2.35 12.91
N PHE A 79 -2.13 2.95 12.51
CA PHE A 79 -2.77 4.09 13.19
C PHE A 79 -3.90 3.67 14.15
N GLY A 80 -4.09 2.36 14.38
CA GLY A 80 -5.15 1.80 15.22
C GLY A 80 -6.35 1.27 14.43
N ASP A 81 -7.05 0.30 15.00
CA ASP A 81 -8.15 -0.41 14.33
C ASP A 81 -9.24 0.54 13.85
N GLY A 82 -9.58 0.44 12.56
CA GLY A 82 -10.62 1.25 11.93
C GLY A 82 -10.25 2.72 11.67
N THR A 83 -9.00 3.13 11.91
CA THR A 83 -8.57 4.51 11.62
C THR A 83 -8.55 4.76 10.11
N GLU A 84 -9.46 5.61 9.64
CA GLU A 84 -9.50 6.11 8.27
C GLU A 84 -8.73 7.41 8.13
N LEU A 85 -8.00 7.56 7.03
CA LEU A 85 -7.25 8.76 6.69
C LEU A 85 -7.97 9.50 5.57
N SER A 86 -8.05 10.82 5.70
CA SER A 86 -8.72 11.70 4.73
C SER A 86 -7.82 12.82 4.18
N GLU A 87 -6.54 12.80 4.54
CA GLU A 87 -5.54 13.78 4.11
C GLU A 87 -4.37 13.08 3.42
N ASN A 88 -3.63 13.84 2.61
CA ASN A 88 -2.38 13.35 2.02
C ASN A 88 -1.47 12.82 3.12
N THR A 89 -1.06 11.56 2.99
CA THR A 89 -0.32 10.88 4.05
C THR A 89 0.95 10.28 3.48
N VAL A 90 2.05 10.45 4.21
CA VAL A 90 3.32 9.78 3.96
C VAL A 90 3.68 8.99 5.20
N LEU A 91 3.86 7.68 5.05
CA LEU A 91 4.21 6.76 6.12
C LEU A 91 5.43 5.93 5.72
N MET A 92 6.43 5.86 6.59
CA MET A 92 7.56 4.94 6.44
C MET A 92 7.31 3.68 7.27
N ILE A 93 7.39 2.52 6.61
CA ILE A 93 7.17 1.20 7.21
C ILE A 93 8.48 0.41 7.12
N ALA A 94 9.02 -0.01 8.26
CA ALA A 94 10.20 -0.87 8.31
C ALA A 94 9.92 -2.26 7.69
N ASN A 95 10.93 -2.93 7.14
CA ASN A 95 10.74 -4.22 6.46
C ASN A 95 10.34 -5.40 7.35
N ALA A 96 10.11 -5.18 8.64
CA ALA A 96 9.60 -6.19 9.57
C ALA A 96 8.16 -6.67 9.26
N VAL A 97 7.63 -6.34 8.08
CA VAL A 97 6.31 -6.70 7.57
C VAL A 97 6.46 -7.42 6.23
N THR A 98 5.57 -8.35 5.95
CA THR A 98 5.57 -9.16 4.72
C THR A 98 4.65 -8.57 3.64
N GLY A 99 3.70 -7.73 4.04
CA GLY A 99 2.74 -7.08 3.15
C GLY A 99 2.42 -5.67 3.60
N ILE A 100 2.27 -4.78 2.63
CA ILE A 100 1.80 -3.40 2.82
C ILE A 100 0.70 -3.18 1.79
N ARG A 101 -0.45 -2.65 2.21
CA ARG A 101 -1.55 -2.31 1.30
C ARG A 101 -2.17 -0.97 1.62
N VAL A 102 -2.75 -0.37 0.58
CA VAL A 102 -3.60 0.81 0.68
C VAL A 102 -4.97 0.45 0.11
N LYS A 103 -6.02 0.79 0.85
CA LYS A 103 -7.42 0.59 0.46
C LYS A 103 -8.08 1.95 0.32
N CYS A 104 -8.55 2.28 -0.87
CA CYS A 104 -9.41 3.44 -1.06
C CYS A 104 -10.85 3.04 -0.73
N LEU A 105 -11.45 3.68 0.26
CA LEU A 105 -12.82 3.42 0.68
C LEU A 105 -13.79 4.27 -0.14
N THR A 106 -13.55 5.58 -0.13
CA THR A 106 -14.31 6.57 -0.88
C THR A 106 -13.34 7.50 -1.59
N ALA A 107 -13.69 7.94 -2.80
CA ALA A 107 -12.97 8.99 -3.50
C ALA A 107 -13.84 9.60 -4.60
N SER A 108 -13.81 10.91 -4.76
CA SER A 108 -14.46 11.61 -5.87
C SER A 108 -13.69 11.47 -7.19
N LYS A 109 -12.37 11.28 -7.11
CA LYS A 109 -11.44 10.99 -8.21
C LYS A 109 -10.39 9.97 -7.78
N PRO A 110 -9.71 9.30 -8.73
CA PRO A 110 -8.62 8.39 -8.38
C PRO A 110 -7.59 9.07 -7.47
N ILE A 111 -7.18 8.38 -6.40
CA ILE A 111 -6.06 8.78 -5.56
C ILE A 111 -4.80 8.08 -6.07
N ASN A 112 -3.66 8.74 -5.95
CA ASN A 112 -2.39 8.19 -6.38
C ASN A 112 -1.66 7.60 -5.15
N VAL A 113 -1.22 6.34 -5.27
CA VAL A 113 -0.49 5.64 -4.20
C VAL A 113 0.90 5.27 -4.70
N CYS A 114 1.92 5.71 -3.98
CA CYS A 114 3.32 5.45 -4.27
C CYS A 114 3.94 4.55 -3.20
N PHE A 115 4.73 3.56 -3.65
CA PHE A 115 5.63 2.80 -2.80
C PHE A 115 7.08 3.05 -3.24
N VAL A 116 7.93 3.45 -2.29
CA VAL A 116 9.34 3.77 -2.54
C VAL A 116 10.24 3.16 -1.47
N GLY A 117 11.32 2.47 -1.83
CA GLY A 117 12.24 1.82 -0.88
C GLY A 117 13.48 1.22 -1.52
#